data_AF-A0A8J6FFB8-F1
#
_entry.id   AF-A0A8J6FFB8-F1
#
_cell.length_a   1.000
_cell.length_b   1.000
_cell.length_c   1.000
_cell.angle_alpha   90.00
_cell.angle_beta   90.00
_cell.angle_gamma   90.00
#
_symmetry.space_group_name_H-M   'P 1'
#
loop_
_entity.id
_entity.type
_entity.pdbx_description
1 polymer ?
#
loop_
_entity_poly.entity_id
_entity_poly.type
_entity_poly.pdbx_seq_one_letter_code
_entity_poly.pdbx_strand_id
1 'polypeptide(L)'
;MAALSNCMSALVCLCSEICARILGSVCMRRGYHLWLAVAVSVTPFLQELSNPRSIFSNSNNFFNVKFVNCSCGWTFLLLSGFVLLVSLVPTGRPLLSLRHLSRLGVSAAICQGIPYLFQLLEDLTGYCHQPMPPGTLLLHRLETRHSCQAEGHQWRGYHVSPQIFTLTLCSLSLAEELAVFVRYLRRGYPAGTSLRLVFMLNASLLGLYNLLLVSTALYAPNYTQTVVGAAIGTLCWHLTYRGWFRTPYSPGPPGSGMFPRLGGVRNKLG
;
A
#
# COMPACT_ATOMS: atom_id res chain seq x y z
N MET A 1 -15.88 -20.18 -30.99
CA MET A 1 -16.09 -19.16 -29.92
C MET A 1 -16.27 -19.78 -28.53
N ALA A 2 -17.14 -20.78 -28.33
CA ALA A 2 -17.35 -21.41 -27.02
C ALA A 2 -16.09 -22.08 -26.41
N ALA A 3 -15.30 -22.80 -27.21
CA ALA A 3 -14.05 -23.42 -26.75
C ALA A 3 -13.02 -22.39 -26.25
N LEU A 4 -12.94 -21.23 -26.90
CA LEU A 4 -12.02 -20.14 -26.54
C LEU A 4 -12.45 -19.46 -25.23
N SER A 5 -13.77 -19.22 -25.07
CA SER A 5 -14.34 -18.69 -23.81
C SER A 5 -14.13 -19.64 -22.62
N ASN A 6 -14.31 -20.95 -22.85
CA ASN A 6 -14.08 -21.97 -21.82
C ASN A 6 -12.61 -22.07 -21.42
N CYS A 7 -11.69 -22.00 -22.40
CA CYS A 7 -10.25 -21.98 -22.14
C CYS A 7 -9.84 -20.74 -21.34
N MET A 8 -10.32 -19.55 -21.71
CA MET A 8 -10.06 -18.30 -20.98
C MET A 8 -10.59 -18.37 -19.54
N SER A 9 -11.80 -18.90 -19.35
CA SER A 9 -12.40 -19.06 -18.01
C SER A 9 -11.60 -20.04 -17.15
N ALA A 10 -11.14 -21.16 -17.72
CA ALA A 10 -10.28 -22.12 -17.04
C ALA A 10 -8.92 -21.53 -16.67
N LEU A 11 -8.31 -20.73 -17.56
CA LEU A 11 -7.05 -20.05 -17.31
C LEU A 11 -7.18 -19.04 -16.15
N VAL A 12 -8.21 -18.19 -16.18
CA VAL A 12 -8.50 -17.24 -15.09
C VAL A 12 -8.73 -18.00 -13.78
N CYS A 13 -9.43 -19.14 -13.84
CA CYS A 13 -9.66 -20.00 -12.69
C CYS A 13 -8.35 -20.51 -12.08
N LEU A 14 -7.50 -21.15 -12.90
CA LEU A 14 -6.23 -21.72 -12.48
C LEU A 14 -5.29 -20.64 -11.94
N CYS A 15 -5.11 -19.55 -12.68
CA CYS A 15 -4.21 -18.47 -12.28
C CYS A 15 -4.67 -17.84 -10.96
N SER A 16 -5.98 -17.59 -10.79
CA SER A 16 -6.49 -16.95 -9.56
C SER A 16 -6.33 -17.86 -8.35
N GLU A 17 -6.44 -19.17 -8.52
CA GLU A 17 -6.20 -20.13 -7.44
C GLU A 17 -4.73 -20.19 -7.03
N ILE A 18 -3.82 -20.23 -8.00
CA ILE A 18 -2.37 -20.22 -7.74
C ILE A 18 -2.00 -18.93 -7.00
N CYS A 19 -2.42 -17.77 -7.54
CA CYS A 19 -2.19 -16.48 -6.90
C CYS A 19 -2.77 -16.43 -5.48
N ALA A 20 -4.01 -16.88 -5.27
CA ALA A 20 -4.63 -16.92 -3.94
C ALA A 20 -3.83 -17.78 -2.96
N ARG A 21 -3.34 -18.95 -3.40
CA ARG A 21 -2.52 -19.84 -2.56
C ARG A 21 -1.19 -19.20 -2.18
N ILE A 22 -0.52 -18.52 -3.12
CA ILE A 22 0.75 -17.83 -2.88
C ILE A 22 0.55 -16.68 -1.89
N LEU A 23 -0.34 -15.73 -2.21
CA LEU A 23 -0.65 -14.56 -1.37
C LEU A 23 -1.16 -14.96 0.02
N GLY A 24 -1.99 -16.01 0.08
CA GLY A 24 -2.57 -16.52 1.32
C GLY A 24 -1.64 -17.38 2.17
N SER A 25 -0.47 -17.77 1.65
CA SER A 25 0.49 -18.62 2.35
C SER A 25 1.06 -17.91 3.59
N VAL A 26 1.33 -18.67 4.65
CA VAL A 26 1.95 -18.12 5.88
C VAL A 26 3.34 -17.57 5.58
N CYS A 27 4.09 -18.27 4.73
CA CYS A 27 5.43 -17.86 4.31
C CYS A 27 5.40 -16.52 3.58
N MET A 28 4.50 -16.34 2.61
CA MET A 28 4.38 -15.06 1.90
C MET A 28 3.97 -13.95 2.86
N ARG A 29 2.95 -14.15 3.72
CA ARG A 29 2.51 -13.09 4.65
C ARG A 29 3.60 -12.64 5.63
N ARG A 30 4.42 -13.56 6.13
CA ARG A 30 5.53 -13.22 7.03
C ARG A 30 6.72 -12.65 6.24
N GLY A 31 7.04 -13.27 5.12
CA GLY A 31 8.16 -12.90 4.26
C GLY A 31 7.95 -11.58 3.53
N TYR A 32 6.72 -11.12 3.32
CA TYR A 32 6.44 -9.87 2.61
C TYR A 32 6.97 -8.64 3.36
N HIS A 33 6.95 -8.64 4.69
CA HIS A 33 7.59 -7.57 5.47
C HIS A 33 9.12 -7.57 5.29
N LEU A 34 9.72 -8.76 5.29
CA LEU A 34 11.15 -8.92 5.05
C LEU A 34 11.50 -8.48 3.63
N TRP A 35 10.68 -8.84 2.63
CA TRP A 35 10.80 -8.36 1.26
C TRP A 35 10.86 -6.83 1.25
N LEU A 36 9.90 -6.15 1.88
CA LEU A 36 9.81 -4.68 1.86
C LEU A 36 11.01 -4.03 2.51
N ALA A 37 11.46 -4.58 3.65
CA ALA A 37 12.67 -4.13 4.31
C ALA A 37 13.91 -4.31 3.42
N VAL A 38 14.08 -5.49 2.83
CA VAL A 38 15.22 -5.82 1.95
C VAL A 38 15.24 -4.92 0.73
N ALA A 39 14.12 -4.76 0.04
CA ALA A 39 14.10 -3.99 -1.20
C ALA A 39 14.37 -2.50 -0.99
N VAL A 40 13.94 -1.93 0.13
CA VAL A 40 14.26 -0.54 0.49
C VAL A 40 15.70 -0.43 1.00
N SER A 41 16.26 -1.47 1.63
CA SER A 41 17.62 -1.43 2.18
C SER A 41 18.72 -1.74 1.16
N VAL A 42 18.38 -2.51 0.11
CA VAL A 42 19.32 -2.95 -0.94
C VAL A 42 19.46 -1.90 -2.06
N THR A 43 18.56 -0.92 -2.13
CA THR A 43 18.59 0.15 -3.13
C THR A 43 19.92 0.90 -3.27
N PRO A 44 20.69 1.26 -2.23
CA PRO A 44 21.97 1.97 -2.42
C PRO A 44 23.00 1.14 -3.19
N PHE A 45 23.04 -0.18 -3.00
CA PHE A 45 23.91 -1.05 -3.78
C PHE A 45 23.48 -1.11 -5.25
N LEU A 46 22.17 -1.08 -5.49
CA LEU A 46 21.61 -1.10 -6.84
C LEU A 46 21.72 0.25 -7.55
N GLN A 47 21.86 1.37 -6.81
CA GLN A 47 22.06 2.69 -7.38
C GLN A 47 23.34 2.77 -8.21
N GLU A 48 24.43 2.15 -7.74
CA GLU A 48 25.71 2.09 -8.45
C GLU A 48 25.61 1.31 -9.78
N LEU A 49 24.70 0.33 -9.85
CA LEU A 49 24.44 -0.48 -11.04
C LEU A 49 23.40 0.17 -11.98
N SER A 50 22.70 1.21 -11.53
CA SER A 50 21.58 1.79 -12.26
C SER A 50 22.04 2.76 -13.34
N ASN A 51 21.54 2.56 -14.57
CA ASN A 51 21.87 3.44 -15.69
C ASN A 51 20.97 4.69 -15.66
N PRO A 52 21.54 5.91 -15.60
CA PRO A 52 20.78 7.16 -15.54
C PRO A 52 19.93 7.45 -16.80
N ARG A 53 20.10 6.66 -17.88
CA ARG A 53 19.29 6.76 -19.11
C ARG A 53 18.07 5.84 -19.14
N SER A 54 17.82 5.08 -18.07
CA SER A 54 16.64 4.21 -18.00
C SER A 54 15.35 5.02 -18.03
N ILE A 55 14.31 4.49 -18.68
CA ILE A 55 12.96 5.09 -18.73
C ILE A 55 12.45 5.39 -17.31
N PHE A 56 12.80 4.57 -16.32
CA PHE A 56 12.44 4.77 -14.91
C PHE A 56 13.27 5.84 -14.18
N SER A 57 14.42 6.25 -14.73
CA SER A 57 15.28 7.29 -14.16
C SER A 57 14.68 8.69 -14.29
N ASN A 58 13.72 8.88 -15.20
CA ASN A 58 13.03 10.15 -15.31
C ASN A 58 12.03 10.29 -14.16
N SER A 59 12.34 11.13 -13.18
CA SER A 59 11.46 11.43 -12.04
C SER A 59 10.12 12.04 -12.48
N ASN A 60 10.05 12.62 -13.69
CA ASN A 60 8.84 13.16 -14.30
C ASN A 60 8.06 12.13 -15.15
N ASN A 61 8.42 10.85 -15.11
CA ASN A 61 7.69 9.84 -15.86
C ASN A 61 6.24 9.73 -15.37
N PHE A 62 5.29 9.56 -16.29
CA PHE A 62 3.84 9.53 -16.02
C PHE A 62 3.49 8.54 -14.90
N PHE A 63 4.13 7.37 -14.91
CA PHE A 63 3.94 6.33 -13.89
C PHE A 63 4.43 6.73 -12.50
N ASN A 64 5.51 7.50 -12.40
CA ASN A 64 6.08 7.88 -11.11
C ASN A 64 5.36 9.07 -10.48
N VAL A 65 4.92 10.04 -11.30
CA VAL A 65 4.25 11.26 -10.79
C VAL A 65 2.73 11.08 -10.68
N LYS A 66 2.07 10.64 -11.75
CA LYS A 66 0.60 10.67 -11.82
C LYS A 66 -0.04 9.43 -11.21
N PHE A 67 0.55 8.26 -11.43
CA PHE A 67 0.00 7.02 -10.90
C PHE A 67 0.27 6.84 -9.40
N VAL A 68 1.44 7.26 -8.91
CA VAL A 68 1.77 7.22 -7.47
C VAL A 68 0.92 8.21 -6.67
N ASN A 69 0.71 9.44 -7.16
CA ASN A 69 -0.15 10.41 -6.48
C ASN A 69 -1.61 9.94 -6.38
N CYS A 70 -2.08 9.15 -7.36
CA CYS A 70 -3.41 8.55 -7.34
C CYS A 70 -3.45 7.14 -6.75
N SER A 71 -2.35 6.61 -6.23
CA SER A 71 -2.24 5.20 -5.81
C SER A 71 -3.24 4.84 -4.70
N CYS A 72 -3.43 5.70 -3.69
CA CYS A 72 -4.44 5.50 -2.65
C CYS A 72 -5.85 5.37 -3.25
N GLY A 73 -6.19 6.18 -4.26
CA GLY A 73 -7.49 6.17 -4.94
C GLY A 73 -7.74 4.88 -5.72
N TRP A 74 -6.75 4.44 -6.51
CA TRP A 74 -6.81 3.17 -7.24
C TRP A 74 -6.90 1.96 -6.31
N THR A 75 -6.11 1.98 -5.23
CA THR A 75 -6.17 0.95 -4.19
C THR A 75 -7.56 0.88 -3.60
N PHE A 76 -8.12 2.01 -3.17
CA PHE A 76 -9.43 2.06 -2.55
C PHE A 76 -10.53 1.59 -3.51
N LEU A 77 -10.51 2.03 -4.78
CA LEU A 77 -11.52 1.67 -5.77
C LEU A 77 -11.53 0.16 -6.07
N LEU A 78 -10.37 -0.43 -6.39
CA LEU A 78 -10.28 -1.84 -6.74
C LEU A 78 -10.45 -2.76 -5.51
N LEU A 79 -9.92 -2.36 -4.36
CA LEU A 79 -9.99 -3.15 -3.14
C LEU A 79 -11.38 -3.12 -2.51
N SER A 80 -12.07 -1.97 -2.59
CA SER A 80 -13.47 -1.89 -2.16
C SER A 80 -14.38 -2.80 -2.99
N GLY A 81 -14.20 -2.82 -4.32
CA GLY A 81 -14.93 -3.75 -5.19
C GLY A 81 -14.69 -5.21 -4.81
N PHE A 82 -13.44 -5.59 -4.54
CA PHE A 82 -13.08 -6.92 -4.08
C PHE A 82 -13.75 -7.27 -2.73
N VAL A 83 -13.60 -6.40 -1.73
CA VAL A 83 -14.12 -6.62 -0.37
C VAL A 83 -15.66 -6.67 -0.37
N LEU A 84 -16.32 -5.83 -1.17
CA LEU A 84 -17.77 -5.87 -1.36
C LEU A 84 -18.21 -7.23 -1.90
N LEU A 85 -17.60 -7.72 -2.98
CA LEU A 85 -17.96 -9.01 -3.59
C LEU A 85 -17.68 -10.19 -2.64
N VAL A 86 -16.51 -10.22 -1.98
CA VAL A 86 -16.13 -11.29 -1.04
C VAL A 86 -17.02 -11.31 0.20
N SER A 87 -17.52 -10.17 0.66
CA SER A 87 -18.40 -10.08 1.83
C SER A 87 -19.86 -10.32 1.50
N LEU A 88 -20.39 -9.72 0.43
CA LEU A 88 -21.80 -9.79 0.07
C LEU A 88 -22.19 -11.17 -0.49
N VAL A 89 -21.36 -11.80 -1.33
CA VAL A 89 -21.72 -13.08 -1.98
C VAL A 89 -22.01 -14.19 -0.96
N PRO A 90 -21.18 -14.42 0.09
CA PRO A 90 -21.46 -15.47 1.07
C PRO A 90 -22.47 -15.08 2.14
N THR A 91 -22.50 -13.81 2.57
CA THR A 91 -23.24 -13.41 3.78
C THR A 91 -24.56 -12.71 3.50
N GLY A 92 -24.70 -12.05 2.34
CA GLY A 92 -25.86 -11.24 1.99
C GLY A 92 -26.12 -10.03 2.92
N ARG A 93 -25.19 -9.71 3.83
CA ARG A 93 -25.40 -8.70 4.88
C ARG A 93 -24.66 -7.39 4.55
N PRO A 94 -25.37 -6.33 4.13
CA PRO A 94 -24.72 -5.07 3.75
C PRO A 94 -24.03 -4.38 4.94
N LEU A 95 -24.55 -4.52 6.16
CA LEU A 95 -23.95 -3.93 7.36
C LEU A 95 -22.55 -4.50 7.66
N LEU A 96 -22.36 -5.81 7.43
CA LEU A 96 -21.04 -6.45 7.59
C LEU A 96 -20.07 -5.95 6.51
N SER A 97 -20.57 -5.80 5.28
CA SER A 97 -19.80 -5.26 4.16
C SER A 97 -19.35 -3.81 4.41
N LEU A 98 -20.25 -2.95 4.91
CA LEU A 98 -19.95 -1.56 5.29
C LEU A 98 -18.87 -1.48 6.38
N ARG A 99 -18.89 -2.40 7.35
CA ARG A 99 -17.85 -2.50 8.38
C ARG A 99 -16.48 -2.84 7.78
N HIS A 100 -16.43 -3.70 6.75
CA HIS A 100 -15.17 -3.97 6.06
C HIS A 100 -14.73 -2.81 5.16
N LEU A 101 -15.67 -2.07 4.57
CA LEU A 101 -15.36 -0.85 3.82
C LEU A 101 -14.83 0.27 4.71
N SER A 102 -15.35 0.44 5.93
CA SER A 102 -14.83 1.46 6.85
C SER A 102 -13.36 1.20 7.24
N ARG A 103 -12.96 -0.07 7.30
CA ARG A 103 -11.54 -0.46 7.44
C ARG A 103 -10.68 0.10 6.29
N LEU A 104 -11.15 -0.05 5.06
CA LEU A 104 -10.46 0.49 3.87
C LEU A 104 -10.45 2.02 3.88
N GLY A 105 -11.54 2.63 4.35
CA GLY A 105 -11.64 4.08 4.54
C GLY A 105 -10.59 4.63 5.49
N VAL A 106 -10.32 3.93 6.61
CA VAL A 106 -9.23 4.28 7.53
C VAL A 106 -7.87 4.21 6.83
N SER A 107 -7.59 3.14 6.09
CA SER A 107 -6.33 3.02 5.34
C SER A 107 -6.18 4.14 4.30
N ALA A 108 -7.27 4.51 3.60
CA ALA A 108 -7.27 5.60 2.64
C ALA A 108 -7.04 6.97 3.30
N ALA A 109 -7.65 7.22 4.45
CA ALA A 109 -7.46 8.45 5.21
C ALA A 109 -6.00 8.62 5.66
N ILE A 110 -5.36 7.55 6.17
CA ILE A 110 -3.94 7.57 6.54
C ILE A 110 -3.05 7.80 5.31
N CYS A 111 -3.38 7.14 4.20
CA CYS A 111 -2.65 7.23 2.93
C CYS A 111 -2.63 8.65 2.35
N GLN A 112 -3.64 9.48 2.63
CA GLN A 112 -3.70 10.88 2.21
C GLN A 112 -3.23 11.86 3.30
N GLY A 113 -3.59 11.60 4.56
CA GLY A 113 -3.34 12.52 5.67
C GLY A 113 -1.88 12.57 6.12
N ILE A 114 -1.18 11.43 6.17
CA ILE A 114 0.22 11.40 6.63
C ILE A 114 1.18 12.11 5.65
N PRO A 115 1.09 11.92 4.32
CA PRO A 115 1.87 12.70 3.36
C PRO A 115 1.65 14.21 3.50
N TYR A 116 0.40 14.63 3.70
CA TYR A 116 0.08 16.03 3.97
C TYR A 116 0.74 16.54 5.26
N LEU A 117 0.74 15.71 6.31
CA LEU A 117 1.43 16.03 7.56
C LEU A 117 2.96 16.15 7.36
N PHE A 118 3.57 15.30 6.52
CA PHE A 118 5.00 15.44 6.20
C PHE A 118 5.31 16.78 5.55
N GLN A 119 4.47 17.25 4.63
CA GLN A 119 4.61 18.56 4.00
C GLN A 119 4.48 19.69 5.03
N LEU A 120 3.48 19.61 5.90
CA LEU A 120 3.29 20.61 6.96
C LEU A 120 4.48 20.64 7.92
N LEU A 121 5.00 19.48 8.32
CA LEU A 121 6.17 19.39 9.19
C LEU A 121 7.43 19.95 8.52
N GLU A 122 7.61 19.71 7.23
CA GLU A 122 8.71 20.27 6.44
C GLU A 122 8.63 21.80 6.32
N ASP A 123 7.43 22.35 6.14
CA ASP A 123 7.21 23.79 6.06
C ASP A 123 7.43 24.47 7.43
N LEU A 124 7.16 23.77 8.54
CA LEU A 124 7.38 24.27 9.90
C LEU A 124 8.83 24.14 10.39
N THR A 125 9.52 23.06 10.01
CA THR A 125 10.87 22.74 10.50
C THR A 125 11.99 23.14 9.54
N GLY A 126 11.65 23.39 8.28
CA GLY A 126 12.60 23.80 7.27
C GLY A 126 13.13 25.21 7.51
N TYR A 127 14.29 25.48 6.93
CA TYR A 127 14.90 26.79 6.96
C TYR A 127 15.40 27.16 5.56
N CYS A 128 15.36 28.46 5.28
CA CYS A 128 15.84 29.01 4.03
C CYS A 128 17.37 29.05 4.04
N HIS A 129 18.01 28.35 3.10
CA HIS A 129 19.46 28.35 2.96
C HIS A 129 19.86 29.16 1.72
N GLN A 130 20.70 30.16 1.95
CA GLN A 130 21.36 30.95 0.92
C GLN A 130 22.75 30.35 0.66
N PRO A 131 23.13 30.03 -0.59
CA PRO A 131 24.50 29.66 -0.91
C PRO A 131 25.38 30.91 -0.85
N MET A 132 26.07 31.15 0.28
CA MET A 132 26.94 32.32 0.46
C MET A 132 28.39 31.87 0.79
N PRO A 133 29.43 32.65 0.40
CA PRO A 133 30.83 32.38 0.75
C PRO A 133 31.06 32.37 2.28
N PRO A 134 32.16 31.77 2.78
CA PRO A 134 32.34 31.54 4.21
C PRO A 134 32.47 32.88 4.96
N GLY A 135 31.53 33.17 5.88
CA GLY A 135 31.70 34.30 6.81
C GLY A 135 30.46 35.00 7.35
N THR A 136 29.26 34.80 6.79
CA THR A 136 28.05 35.55 7.21
C THR A 136 26.96 34.65 7.77
N LEU A 137 26.91 34.53 9.09
CA LEU A 137 25.78 34.00 9.85
C LEU A 137 24.73 35.11 10.02
N LEU A 138 23.80 35.25 9.06
CA LEU A 138 22.59 36.05 9.26
C LEU A 138 21.38 35.12 9.38
N LEU A 139 20.98 34.89 10.63
CA LEU A 139 19.79 34.16 11.01
C LEU A 139 18.55 35.07 10.84
N HIS A 140 18.17 35.37 9.59
CA HIS A 140 16.88 36.01 9.33
C HIS A 140 15.84 34.94 9.06
N ARG A 141 14.91 34.79 10.01
CA ARG A 141 13.72 33.95 9.97
C ARG A 141 12.80 34.41 8.82
N LEU A 142 13.10 34.02 7.57
CA LEU A 142 12.18 34.23 6.45
C LEU A 142 10.99 33.27 6.59
N GLU A 143 9.79 33.86 6.55
CA GLU A 143 8.59 33.36 7.20
C GLU A 143 7.85 32.24 6.43
N THR A 144 8.18 31.96 5.16
CA THR A 144 7.55 30.87 4.39
C THR A 144 8.44 30.30 3.28
N ARG A 145 8.23 29.01 2.94
CA ARG A 145 8.88 28.30 1.81
C ARG A 145 8.75 29.04 0.48
N HIS A 146 7.57 29.61 0.21
CA HIS A 146 7.27 30.30 -1.04
C HIS A 146 8.11 31.58 -1.19
N SER A 147 8.22 32.40 -0.13
CA SER A 147 9.07 33.60 -0.16
C SER A 147 10.55 33.25 -0.30
N CYS A 148 11.02 32.17 0.33
CA CYS A 148 12.40 31.68 0.18
C CYS A 148 12.73 31.28 -1.27
N GLN A 149 11.83 30.57 -1.93
CA GLN A 149 12.03 30.15 -3.32
C GLN A 149 11.87 31.31 -4.31
N ALA A 150 11.02 32.30 -4.01
CA ALA A 150 10.84 33.49 -4.83
C ALA A 150 12.12 34.34 -4.92
N GLU A 151 12.90 34.39 -3.84
CA GLU A 151 14.21 35.06 -3.77
C GLU A 151 15.37 34.20 -4.34
N GLY A 152 15.07 33.02 -4.90
CA GLY A 152 16.06 32.13 -5.51
C GLY A 152 16.89 31.33 -4.49
N HIS A 153 16.45 31.23 -3.24
CA HIS A 153 17.13 30.45 -2.20
C HIS A 153 16.63 29.00 -2.14
N GLN A 154 17.43 28.11 -1.52
CA GLN A 154 17.07 26.71 -1.37
C GLN A 154 16.46 26.45 0.00
N TRP A 155 15.25 25.90 0.04
CA TRP A 155 14.62 25.42 1.27
C TRP A 155 15.24 24.09 1.69
N ARG A 156 15.84 24.01 2.88
CA ARG A 156 16.34 22.74 3.45
C ARG A 156 15.47 22.33 4.63
N GLY A 157 14.79 21.18 4.49
CA GLY A 157 14.04 20.52 5.56
C GLY A 157 14.32 19.02 5.60
N TYR A 158 13.80 18.33 6.62
CA TYR A 158 13.82 16.87 6.65
C TYR A 158 12.67 16.32 5.79
N HIS A 159 12.98 16.01 4.54
CA HIS A 159 12.00 15.55 3.54
C HIS A 159 11.78 14.03 3.64
N VAL A 160 10.75 13.57 4.35
CA VAL A 160 10.35 12.15 4.27
C VAL A 160 9.68 11.90 2.93
N SER A 161 10.04 10.83 2.21
CA SER A 161 9.42 10.53 0.91
C SER A 161 7.94 10.11 1.06
N PRO A 162 6.97 10.94 0.62
CA PRO A 162 5.55 10.60 0.70
C PRO A 162 5.18 9.45 -0.24
N GLN A 163 5.88 9.31 -1.37
CA GLN A 163 5.65 8.25 -2.36
C GLN A 163 5.97 6.88 -1.79
N ILE A 164 7.13 6.75 -1.13
CA ILE A 164 7.59 5.48 -0.54
C ILE A 164 6.70 5.09 0.65
N PHE A 165 6.33 6.06 1.49
CA PHE A 165 5.33 5.85 2.54
C PHE A 165 4.00 5.32 1.96
N THR A 166 3.49 5.99 0.93
CA THR A 166 2.20 5.65 0.31
C THR A 166 2.21 4.26 -0.31
N LEU A 167 3.25 3.96 -1.11
CA LEU A 167 3.40 2.67 -1.77
C LEU A 167 3.57 1.52 -0.77
N THR A 168 4.34 1.72 0.31
CA THR A 168 4.49 0.70 1.36
C THR A 168 3.17 0.43 2.06
N LEU A 169 2.46 1.47 2.52
CA LEU A 169 1.16 1.33 3.18
C LEU A 169 0.12 0.65 2.27
N CYS A 170 -0.03 1.12 1.03
CA CYS A 170 -0.96 0.53 0.05
C CYS A 170 -0.64 -0.92 -0.22
N SER A 171 0.63 -1.26 -0.43
CA SER A 171 1.04 -2.63 -0.76
C SER A 171 0.76 -3.61 0.40
N LEU A 172 0.99 -3.18 1.65
CA LEU A 172 0.71 -3.97 2.84
C LEU A 172 -0.79 -4.17 3.06
N SER A 173 -1.59 -3.10 2.92
CA SER A 173 -3.05 -3.18 2.98
C SER A 173 -3.60 -4.12 1.91
N LEU A 174 -3.12 -3.99 0.68
CA LEU A 174 -3.55 -4.82 -0.45
C LEU A 174 -3.19 -6.30 -0.26
N ALA A 175 -1.96 -6.60 0.18
CA ALA A 175 -1.53 -7.97 0.47
C ALA A 175 -2.37 -8.63 1.58
N GLU A 176 -2.68 -7.91 2.66
CA GLU A 176 -3.44 -8.44 3.79
C GLU A 176 -4.91 -8.71 3.42
N GLU A 177 -5.54 -7.81 2.67
CA GLU A 177 -6.93 -7.98 2.20
C GLU A 177 -7.06 -9.08 1.14
N LEU A 178 -6.13 -9.16 0.19
CA LEU A 178 -6.14 -10.21 -0.84
C LEU A 178 -5.91 -11.60 -0.28
N ALA A 179 -5.16 -11.72 0.83
CA ALA A 179 -4.96 -13.00 1.52
C ALA A 179 -6.26 -13.60 2.06
N VAL A 180 -7.36 -12.86 2.13
CA VAL A 180 -8.70 -13.40 2.49
C VAL A 180 -9.21 -14.36 1.43
N PHE A 181 -8.83 -14.17 0.16
CA PHE A 181 -9.38 -14.95 -0.97
C PHE A 181 -9.05 -16.44 -0.87
N VAL A 182 -7.88 -16.82 -0.34
CA VAL A 182 -7.56 -18.25 -0.13
C VAL A 182 -8.53 -18.93 0.83
N ARG A 183 -8.99 -18.20 1.86
CA ARG A 183 -9.95 -18.73 2.84
C ARG A 183 -11.34 -18.83 2.23
N TYR A 184 -11.70 -17.85 1.39
CA TYR A 184 -12.94 -17.87 0.61
C TYR A 184 -13.01 -19.11 -0.28
N LEU A 185 -11.95 -19.40 -1.05
CA LEU A 185 -11.88 -20.58 -1.91
C LEU A 185 -11.89 -21.89 -1.11
N ARG A 186 -11.13 -21.98 -0.01
CA ARG A 186 -11.11 -23.18 0.85
C ARG A 186 -12.46 -23.52 1.48
N ARG A 187 -13.34 -22.53 1.63
CA ARG A 187 -14.71 -22.72 2.15
C ARG A 187 -15.67 -23.26 1.09
N GLY A 188 -15.24 -23.34 -0.17
CA GLY A 188 -16.11 -23.75 -1.28
C GLY A 188 -17.13 -22.69 -1.69
N TYR A 189 -16.93 -21.42 -1.33
CA TYR A 189 -17.83 -20.36 -1.80
C TYR A 189 -17.71 -20.16 -3.31
N PRO A 190 -18.83 -19.90 -4.02
CA PRO A 190 -18.81 -19.73 -5.46
C PRO A 190 -17.99 -18.48 -5.81
N ALA A 191 -16.88 -18.66 -6.52
CA ALA A 191 -16.05 -17.59 -7.04
C ALA A 191 -16.34 -17.38 -8.54
N GLY A 192 -17.33 -16.54 -8.84
CA GLY A 192 -17.67 -16.17 -10.21
C GLY A 192 -16.51 -15.48 -10.94
N THR A 193 -16.57 -15.45 -12.28
CA THR A 193 -15.52 -14.88 -13.13
C THR A 193 -15.21 -13.44 -12.77
N SER A 194 -16.22 -12.61 -12.49
CA SER A 194 -16.03 -11.20 -12.11
C SER A 194 -15.21 -11.04 -10.81
N LEU A 195 -15.48 -11.85 -9.78
CA LEU A 195 -14.72 -11.81 -8.52
C LEU A 195 -13.26 -12.24 -8.75
N ARG A 196 -13.03 -13.28 -9.56
CA ARG A 196 -11.69 -13.75 -9.91
C ARG A 196 -10.93 -12.67 -10.70
N LEU A 197 -11.57 -11.99 -11.64
CA LEU A 197 -10.95 -10.89 -12.40
C LEU A 197 -10.59 -9.70 -11.51
N VAL A 198 -11.50 -9.28 -10.62
CA VAL A 198 -11.22 -8.20 -9.66
C VAL A 198 -10.07 -8.58 -8.72
N PHE A 199 -10.02 -9.82 -8.25
CA PHE A 199 -8.87 -10.33 -7.48
C PHE A 199 -7.56 -10.24 -8.27
N MET A 200 -7.56 -10.65 -9.54
CA MET A 200 -6.36 -10.59 -10.39
C MET A 200 -5.91 -9.17 -10.70
N LEU A 201 -6.85 -8.23 -10.89
CA LEU A 201 -6.54 -6.81 -11.05
C LEU A 201 -5.89 -6.23 -9.79
N ASN A 202 -6.36 -6.61 -8.61
CA ASN A 202 -5.72 -6.20 -7.36
C ASN A 202 -4.35 -6.88 -7.16
N ALA A 203 -4.20 -8.15 -7.56
CA ALA A 203 -2.92 -8.86 -7.49
C ALA A 203 -1.88 -8.24 -8.45
N SER A 204 -2.27 -7.84 -9.66
CA SER A 204 -1.39 -7.14 -10.58
C SER A 204 -1.05 -5.74 -10.08
N LEU A 205 -2.01 -5.03 -9.47
CA LEU A 205 -1.76 -3.74 -8.82
C LEU A 205 -0.73 -3.86 -7.69
N LEU A 206 -0.79 -4.93 -6.88
CA LEU A 206 0.22 -5.22 -5.86
C LEU A 206 1.61 -5.39 -6.48
N GLY A 207 1.72 -6.16 -7.57
CA GLY A 207 2.98 -6.32 -8.29
C GLY A 207 3.51 -4.99 -8.82
N LEU A 208 2.64 -4.17 -9.41
CA LEU A 208 2.98 -2.85 -9.92
C LEU A 208 3.48 -1.92 -8.79
N TYR A 209 2.84 -1.93 -7.62
CA TYR A 209 3.30 -1.13 -6.48
C TYR A 209 4.66 -1.57 -5.94
N ASN A 210 4.98 -2.86 -5.98
CA ASN A 210 6.33 -3.32 -5.60
C ASN A 210 7.38 -2.85 -6.61
N LEU A 211 7.08 -2.92 -7.92
CA LEU A 211 7.97 -2.38 -8.96
C LEU A 211 8.18 -0.87 -8.81
N LEU A 212 7.09 -0.13 -8.58
CA LEU A 212 7.15 1.30 -8.35
C LEU A 212 7.95 1.62 -7.10
N LEU A 213 7.72 0.90 -5.98
CA LEU A 213 8.46 1.09 -4.75
C LEU A 213 9.97 0.95 -4.95
N VAL A 214 10.41 -0.12 -5.63
CA VAL A 214 11.83 -0.31 -5.96
C VAL A 214 12.33 0.83 -6.82
N SER A 215 11.63 1.17 -7.90
CA SER A 215 12.06 2.24 -8.80
C SER A 215 12.16 3.60 -8.08
N THR A 216 11.17 3.96 -7.27
CA THR A 216 11.17 5.21 -6.51
C THR A 216 12.29 5.22 -5.47
N ALA A 217 12.57 4.09 -4.82
CA ALA A 217 13.66 3.98 -3.86
C ALA A 217 15.05 4.00 -4.53
N LEU A 218 15.19 3.45 -5.75
CA LEU A 218 16.43 3.50 -6.53
C LEU A 218 16.79 4.92 -6.95
N TYR A 219 15.81 5.71 -7.38
CA TYR A 219 16.08 7.09 -7.83
C TYR A 219 15.88 8.15 -6.73
N ALA A 220 15.69 7.73 -5.48
CA ALA A 220 15.56 8.65 -4.37
C ALA A 220 16.92 9.32 -4.06
N PRO A 221 16.94 10.65 -3.88
CA PRO A 221 18.19 11.38 -3.65
C PRO A 221 18.82 11.05 -2.28
N ASN A 222 18.00 10.68 -1.29
CA ASN A 222 18.45 10.38 0.07
C ASN A 222 17.94 9.00 0.51
N TYR A 223 18.87 8.11 0.86
CA TYR A 223 18.57 6.77 1.36
C TYR A 223 17.85 6.78 2.72
N THR A 224 18.31 7.60 3.67
CA THR A 224 17.76 7.62 5.04
C THR A 224 16.29 8.06 5.05
N GLN A 225 15.96 9.10 4.27
CA GLN A 225 14.59 9.60 4.10
C GLN A 225 13.66 8.55 3.46
N THR A 226 14.22 7.73 2.57
CA THR A 226 13.53 6.61 1.93
C THR A 226 13.20 5.50 2.91
N VAL A 227 14.18 5.08 3.72
CA VAL A 227 13.99 4.07 4.78
C VAL A 227 12.96 4.55 5.80
N VAL A 228 13.03 5.81 6.23
CA VAL A 228 12.08 6.37 7.21
C VAL A 228 10.66 6.42 6.65
N GLY A 229 10.47 6.80 5.38
CA GLY A 229 9.15 6.74 4.75
C GLY A 229 8.56 5.33 4.75
N ALA A 230 9.36 4.33 4.39
CA ALA A 230 8.95 2.92 4.43
C ALA A 230 8.65 2.44 5.86
N ALA A 231 9.49 2.80 6.83
CA ALA A 231 9.31 2.44 8.23
C ALA A 231 8.00 3.01 8.79
N ILE A 232 7.71 4.30 8.55
CA ILE A 232 6.45 4.92 8.99
C ILE A 232 5.26 4.24 8.32
N GLY A 233 5.35 3.89 7.03
CA GLY A 233 4.31 3.14 6.31
C GLY A 233 4.02 1.78 6.95
N THR A 234 5.08 1.02 7.25
CA THR A 234 4.95 -0.28 7.94
C THR A 234 4.38 -0.15 9.36
N LEU A 235 4.76 0.91 10.08
CA LEU A 235 4.25 1.19 11.42
C LEU A 235 2.77 1.54 11.39
N CYS A 236 2.34 2.43 10.49
CA CYS A 236 0.93 2.78 10.30
C CYS A 236 0.08 1.55 9.97
N TRP A 237 0.58 0.68 9.08
CA TRP A 237 -0.07 -0.59 8.81
C TRP A 237 -0.15 -1.49 10.05
N HIS A 238 0.94 -1.59 10.83
CA HIS A 238 0.96 -2.42 12.02
C HIS A 238 -0.05 -1.93 13.07
N LEU A 239 -0.05 -0.63 13.36
CA LEU A 239 -0.96 -0.01 14.31
C LEU A 239 -2.42 -0.23 13.91
N THR A 240 -2.73 -0.14 12.62
CA THR A 240 -4.09 -0.38 12.11
C THR A 240 -4.45 -1.86 12.09
N TYR A 241 -3.77 -2.69 11.30
CA TYR A 241 -4.15 -4.08 11.07
C TYR A 241 -3.85 -5.03 12.23
N ARG A 242 -2.79 -4.78 13.00
CA ARG A 242 -2.40 -5.65 14.13
C ARG A 242 -2.86 -5.11 15.48
N GLY A 243 -2.93 -3.79 15.63
CA GLY A 243 -3.45 -3.14 16.83
C GLY A 243 -4.95 -2.92 16.76
N TRP A 244 -5.36 -1.82 16.13
CA TRP A 244 -6.72 -1.30 16.20
C TRP A 244 -7.76 -2.27 15.67
N PHE A 245 -7.57 -2.87 14.49
CA PHE A 245 -8.57 -3.76 13.88
C PHE A 245 -8.80 -5.08 14.64
N ARG A 246 -8.05 -5.35 15.71
CA ARG A 246 -8.29 -6.48 16.61
C ARG A 246 -9.12 -6.14 17.85
N THR A 247 -9.39 -4.87 18.10
CA THR A 247 -10.18 -4.44 19.27
C THR A 247 -11.69 -4.54 19.00
N PRO A 248 -12.54 -4.71 20.04
CA PRO A 248 -13.98 -4.96 19.85
C PRO A 248 -14.73 -3.80 19.18
N TYR A 249 -14.29 -2.55 19.40
CA TYR A 249 -14.88 -1.34 18.83
C TYR A 249 -14.38 -0.99 17.41
N SER A 250 -13.54 -1.86 16.83
CA SER A 250 -12.93 -1.64 15.52
C SER A 250 -13.73 -2.28 14.38
N PRO A 251 -13.45 -1.95 13.10
CA PRO A 251 -14.04 -2.64 11.95
C PRO A 251 -13.70 -4.14 11.86
N GLY A 252 -12.83 -4.66 12.73
CA GLY A 252 -12.52 -6.07 12.85
C GLY A 252 -11.48 -6.56 11.83
N PRO A 253 -10.86 -7.72 12.07
CA PRO A 253 -9.79 -8.22 11.21
C PRO A 253 -10.31 -8.69 9.84
N PRO A 254 -9.43 -8.80 8.83
CA PRO A 254 -9.78 -9.29 7.50
C PRO A 254 -10.40 -10.71 7.57
N GLY A 255 -11.59 -10.86 6.97
CA GLY A 255 -12.40 -12.08 7.02
C GLY A 255 -13.19 -12.32 8.30
N SER A 256 -13.20 -11.39 9.26
CA SER A 256 -14.02 -11.51 10.48
C SER A 256 -15.52 -11.48 10.14
N GLY A 257 -16.32 -12.35 10.76
CA GLY A 257 -17.77 -12.42 10.51
C GLY A 257 -18.19 -13.06 9.19
N MET A 258 -17.30 -13.11 8.17
CA MET A 258 -17.53 -13.82 6.90
C MET A 258 -17.42 -15.34 7.03
N PHE A 259 -16.61 -15.79 7.99
CA PHE A 259 -16.26 -17.18 8.17
C PHE A 259 -16.67 -17.67 9.57
N PRO A 260 -17.91 -18.18 9.76
CA PRO A 260 -18.27 -18.83 11.03
C PRO A 260 -17.23 -19.89 11.38
N ARG A 261 -16.75 -19.94 12.62
CA ARG A 261 -15.93 -21.07 13.06
C ARG A 261 -16.79 -22.31 12.86
N LEU A 262 -16.29 -23.35 12.20
CA LEU A 262 -16.93 -24.65 12.22
C LEU A 262 -17.10 -24.98 13.70
N GLY A 263 -18.33 -24.91 14.20
CA GLY A 263 -18.65 -25.22 15.58
C GLY A 263 -18.24 -26.66 15.78
N GLY A 264 -17.22 -26.88 16.60
CA GLY A 264 -17.13 -28.15 17.30
C GLY A 264 -18.43 -28.29 18.07
N VAL A 265 -19.18 -29.33 17.74
CA VAL A 265 -20.29 -29.83 18.56
C VAL A 265 -19.71 -30.13 19.94
N ARG A 266 -19.72 -29.13 20.82
CA ARG A 266 -19.49 -29.34 22.24
C ARG A 266 -20.86 -29.69 22.80
N ASN A 267 -21.11 -31.00 22.86
CA ASN A 267 -22.23 -31.59 23.59
C ASN A 267 -22.39 -30.84 24.92
N LYS A 268 -23.52 -30.14 25.09
CA LYS A 268 -24.03 -29.83 26.41
C LYS A 268 -24.84 -31.05 26.86
N LEU A 269 -24.15 -32.02 27.47
CA LEU A 269 -24.76 -32.78 28.56
C LEU A 269 -24.41 -32.03 29.84
N GLY A 270 -25.45 -31.60 30.55
CA GLY A 270 -25.43 -30.88 31.81
C GLY A 270 -26.86 -30.54 32.15
#